data_AF-A0A937BHH1-F1
#
_entry.id   AF-A0A937BHH1-F1
#
_cell.length_a   1.000
_cell.length_b   1.000
_cell.length_c   1.000
_cell.angle_alpha   90.00
_cell.angle_beta   90.00
_cell.angle_gamma   90.00
#
_symmetry.space_group_name_H-M   'P 1'
#
loop_
_entity.id
_entity.type
_entity.pdbx_description
1 polymer ?
#
loop_
_entity_poly.entity_id
_entity_poly.type
_entity_poly.pdbx_seq_one_letter_code
_entity_poly.pdbx_strand_id
1 'polypeptide(L)'
;MRSKEIFSLNRFNFHTAQSLLIPRAVGYSAGLINYFFRGKMQISLPPDGVYSLIDGTATGFSKVKLGLTNASPPGENMAGGTLVAVAKFHRNTCYLNDLSDALNLNGDLNCRNKDEEIVVSEPIADVTLGNSPTQFTFNFSANSIPKNATDLYIQVVYRGKLGSEVDAVVVATKDISEPTYFSYHNDSDYIQIAGHVYTRPQVNANPSLLALVKPTDCVIASSPPTLAPDCFQPITLNQEWIAGGSAIPLYTVSALPVRSYTRVVLLTDVGTAASIADKIQICQPASAAIKPVKTQRDLTASTFNHSTITFWRGSYGWEHYSCVFIGDDSAPGAPDDRANVVAPRTDGAAPPTAVQVLF
;
A
#
# COMPACT_ATOMS: atom_id res chain seq x y z
N MET A 1 5.17 27.74 79.12
CA MET A 1 5.86 28.21 77.90
C MET A 1 6.45 27.00 77.21
N ARG A 2 5.98 26.65 76.00
CA ARG A 2 6.50 25.51 75.25
C ARG A 2 7.81 25.94 74.58
N SER A 3 8.91 25.23 74.87
CA SER A 3 10.22 25.48 74.27
C SER A 3 10.11 25.42 72.74
N LYS A 4 10.63 26.45 72.08
CA LYS A 4 10.64 26.55 70.61
C LYS A 4 11.71 25.59 70.09
N GLU A 5 11.28 24.46 69.52
CA GLU A 5 12.20 23.51 68.91
C GLU A 5 12.99 24.19 67.78
N ILE A 6 14.32 24.16 67.89
CA ILE A 6 15.23 24.71 66.89
C ILE A 6 15.54 23.58 65.90
N PHE A 7 14.86 23.59 64.76
CA PHE A 7 15.22 22.73 63.63
C PHE A 7 16.47 23.29 62.95
N SER A 8 17.64 22.69 63.19
CA SER A 8 18.89 23.05 62.48
C SER A 8 19.26 21.98 61.45
N LEU A 9 19.50 22.36 60.20
CA LEU A 9 20.06 21.46 59.19
C LEU A 9 21.54 21.21 59.50
N ASN A 10 21.94 19.96 59.69
CA ASN A 10 23.31 19.55 59.97
C ASN A 10 23.69 18.33 59.12
N ARG A 11 24.98 17.98 59.06
CA ARG A 11 25.47 16.89 58.21
C ARG A 11 24.77 15.54 58.47
N PHE A 12 24.37 15.27 59.71
CA PHE A 12 23.72 14.00 60.09
C PHE A 12 22.26 13.92 59.63
N ASN A 13 21.52 15.04 59.64
CA ASN A 13 20.15 15.07 59.13
C ASN A 13 20.08 15.31 57.61
N PHE A 14 21.09 15.93 57.01
CA PHE A 14 21.16 16.15 55.56
C PHE A 14 21.24 14.83 54.79
N HIS A 15 22.14 13.92 55.17
CA HIS A 15 22.28 12.62 54.49
C HIS A 15 21.01 11.74 54.62
N THR A 16 20.38 11.75 55.79
CA THR A 16 19.12 11.03 56.04
C THR A 16 17.94 11.66 55.31
N ALA A 17 17.88 13.00 55.23
CA ALA A 17 16.86 13.68 54.44
C ALA A 17 17.06 13.41 52.94
N GLN A 18 18.30 13.42 52.45
CA GLN A 18 18.62 13.14 51.05
C GLN A 18 18.16 11.74 50.61
N SER A 19 18.39 10.71 51.44
CA SER A 19 17.98 9.33 51.13
C SER A 19 16.46 9.14 51.05
N LEU A 20 15.68 10.04 51.66
CA LEU A 20 14.20 10.03 51.61
C LEU A 20 13.64 10.98 50.55
N LEU A 21 14.22 12.17 50.39
CA LEU A 21 13.69 13.24 49.56
C LEU A 21 14.00 13.00 48.07
N ILE A 22 15.18 12.48 47.72
CA ILE A 22 15.51 12.21 46.30
C ILE A 22 14.56 11.16 45.72
N PRO A 23 14.33 9.98 46.33
CA PRO A 23 13.39 9.00 45.78
C PRO A 23 11.96 9.53 45.67
N ARG A 24 11.51 10.35 46.63
CA ARG A 24 10.18 10.98 46.59
C ARG A 24 10.06 12.01 45.48
N ALA A 25 11.08 12.86 45.31
CA ALA A 25 11.12 13.82 44.21
C ALA A 25 11.07 13.11 42.86
N VAL A 26 11.85 12.03 42.69
CA VAL A 26 11.80 11.17 41.48
C VAL A 26 10.40 10.57 41.31
N GLY A 27 9.78 10.07 42.39
CA GLY A 27 8.42 9.52 42.35
C GLY A 27 7.36 10.55 41.93
N TYR A 28 7.44 11.78 42.45
CA TYR A 28 6.52 12.86 42.05
C TYR A 28 6.74 13.28 40.59
N SER A 29 7.98 13.38 40.14
CA SER A 29 8.30 13.66 38.73
C SER A 29 7.77 12.56 37.82
N ALA A 30 7.97 11.29 38.19
CA ALA A 30 7.43 10.15 37.44
C ALA A 30 5.90 10.17 37.41
N GLY A 31 5.24 10.49 38.53
CA GLY A 31 3.79 10.64 38.60
C GLY A 31 3.27 11.75 37.68
N LEU A 32 3.95 12.90 37.65
CA LEU A 32 3.61 14.02 36.77
C LEU A 32 3.78 13.67 35.29
N ILE A 33 4.90 13.04 34.94
CA ILE A 33 5.17 12.57 33.57
C ILE A 33 4.09 11.56 33.14
N ASN A 34 3.80 10.57 33.99
CA ASN A 34 2.77 9.57 33.70
C ASN A 34 1.40 10.20 33.52
N TYR A 35 1.07 11.24 34.30
CA TYR A 35 -0.19 11.97 34.15
C TYR A 35 -0.26 12.66 32.78
N PHE A 36 0.76 13.42 32.38
CA PHE A 36 0.75 14.12 31.08
C PHE A 36 0.78 13.16 29.87
N PHE A 37 1.41 12.00 29.98
CA PHE A 37 1.51 11.02 28.89
C PHE A 37 0.56 9.81 29.07
N ARG A 38 -0.51 9.95 29.86
CA ARG A 38 -1.48 8.86 30.09
C ARG A 38 -2.37 8.56 28.89
N GLY A 39 -2.59 9.56 28.03
CA GLY A 39 -3.37 9.41 26.82
C GLY A 39 -2.68 8.49 25.84
N LYS A 40 -3.38 7.45 25.39
CA LYS A 40 -2.89 6.49 24.40
C LYS A 40 -3.93 6.33 23.30
N MET A 41 -3.46 6.39 22.07
CA MET A 41 -4.26 6.14 20.88
C MET A 41 -3.54 5.10 20.03
N GLN A 42 -4.31 4.22 19.39
CA GLN A 42 -3.80 3.21 18.48
C GLN A 42 -4.32 3.48 17.07
N ILE A 43 -3.42 3.35 16.09
CA ILE A 43 -3.73 3.38 14.66
C ILE A 43 -3.77 1.93 14.17
N SER A 44 -4.83 1.56 13.46
CA SER A 44 -4.99 0.27 12.79
C SER A 44 -5.39 0.47 11.34
N LEU A 45 -5.20 -0.58 10.53
CA LEU A 45 -5.78 -0.63 9.19
C LEU A 45 -7.32 -0.51 9.27
N PRO A 46 -7.96 0.13 8.28
CA PRO A 46 -9.40 0.00 8.10
C PRO A 46 -9.76 -1.42 7.64
N PRO A 47 -11.04 -1.83 7.69
CA PRO A 47 -11.49 -3.14 7.21
C PRO A 47 -11.13 -3.43 5.75
N ASP A 48 -10.95 -2.39 4.93
CA ASP A 48 -10.52 -2.50 3.54
C ASP A 48 -9.04 -2.93 3.40
N GLY A 49 -8.28 -3.03 4.48
CA GLY A 49 -6.90 -3.54 4.49
C GLY A 49 -5.83 -2.62 3.90
N VAL A 50 -6.21 -1.40 3.48
CA VAL A 50 -5.30 -0.38 2.95
C VAL A 50 -5.61 1.00 3.54
N TYR A 51 -4.57 1.80 3.74
CA TYR A 51 -4.71 3.18 4.21
C TYR A 51 -5.08 4.15 3.10
N SER A 52 -4.56 3.94 1.89
CA SER A 52 -4.89 4.74 0.72
C SER A 52 -4.56 3.97 -0.55
N LEU A 53 -5.30 4.28 -1.62
CA LEU A 53 -5.13 3.73 -2.95
C LEU A 53 -5.36 4.85 -3.96
N ILE A 54 -4.47 4.95 -4.94
CA ILE A 54 -4.55 5.93 -6.02
C ILE A 54 -4.24 5.27 -7.37
N ASP A 55 -4.71 5.91 -8.44
CA ASP A 55 -4.25 5.62 -9.79
C ASP A 55 -2.78 6.07 -9.98
N GLY A 56 -2.04 5.36 -10.82
CA GLY A 56 -0.64 5.62 -11.12
C GLY A 56 -0.40 7.00 -11.76
N THR A 57 -1.41 7.60 -12.40
CA THR A 57 -1.30 8.96 -12.94
C THR A 57 -1.48 10.06 -11.90
N ALA A 58 -2.04 9.73 -10.72
CA ALA A 58 -2.21 10.70 -9.65
C ALA A 58 -0.86 11.25 -9.15
N THR A 59 -0.86 12.48 -8.63
CA THR A 59 0.37 13.14 -8.15
C THR A 59 0.81 12.65 -6.77
N GLY A 60 -0.13 12.20 -5.94
CA GLY A 60 0.10 11.70 -4.59
C GLY A 60 -1.19 11.27 -3.90
N PHE A 61 -1.05 10.80 -2.66
CA PHE A 61 -2.17 10.38 -1.82
C PHE A 61 -2.79 11.62 -1.16
N SER A 62 -3.94 12.04 -1.66
CA SER A 62 -4.68 13.21 -1.14
C SER A 62 -5.61 12.85 0.01
N LYS A 63 -5.86 11.56 0.27
CA LYS A 63 -6.72 11.12 1.36
C LYS A 63 -6.21 9.80 1.95
N VAL A 64 -6.29 9.69 3.27
CA VAL A 64 -5.80 8.53 4.03
C VAL A 64 -6.86 8.11 5.04
N LYS A 65 -7.26 6.83 5.00
CA LYS A 65 -8.28 6.26 5.88
C LYS A 65 -7.62 5.42 6.96
N LEU A 66 -7.90 5.71 8.23
CA LEU A 66 -7.30 5.03 9.38
C LEU A 66 -8.39 4.52 10.33
N GLY A 67 -8.14 3.39 10.99
CA GLY A 67 -8.87 3.00 12.20
C GLY A 67 -8.19 3.59 13.44
N LEU A 68 -8.94 4.27 14.30
CA LEU A 68 -8.44 4.86 15.54
C LEU A 68 -9.17 4.27 16.75
N THR A 69 -8.40 3.96 17.80
CA THR A 69 -8.92 3.46 19.07
C THR A 69 -8.30 4.24 20.22
N ASN A 70 -9.13 4.65 21.19
CA ASN A 70 -8.65 5.11 22.48
C ASN A 70 -8.16 3.90 23.28
N ALA A 71 -6.84 3.84 23.49
CA ALA A 71 -6.15 2.81 24.25
C ALA A 71 -5.71 3.30 25.64
N SER A 72 -6.27 4.42 26.11
CA SER A 72 -5.98 5.01 27.42
C SER A 72 -6.60 4.17 28.55
N PRO A 73 -6.10 4.30 29.79
CA PRO A 73 -6.72 3.66 30.95
C PRO A 73 -8.20 4.03 31.13
N PRO A 74 -9.00 3.19 31.84
CA PRO A 74 -10.39 3.50 32.14
C PRO A 74 -10.56 4.87 32.81
N GLY A 75 -11.56 5.64 32.38
CA GLY A 75 -11.81 7.00 32.86
C GLY A 75 -11.16 8.09 31.99
N GLU A 76 -10.21 7.73 31.12
CA GLU A 76 -9.55 8.66 30.19
C GLU A 76 -10.26 8.69 28.83
N ASN A 77 -11.53 9.07 28.85
CA ASN A 77 -12.34 9.16 27.63
C ASN A 77 -11.87 10.36 26.78
N MET A 78 -11.72 10.13 25.47
CA MET A 78 -11.43 11.17 24.48
C MET A 78 -12.74 11.62 23.82
N ALA A 79 -13.16 12.87 24.06
CA ALA A 79 -14.46 13.37 23.56
C ALA A 79 -14.37 14.84 23.12
N GLY A 80 -15.12 15.17 22.05
CA GLY A 80 -15.23 16.54 21.53
C GLY A 80 -13.90 17.18 21.15
N GLY A 81 -12.92 16.39 20.73
CA GLY A 81 -11.59 16.89 20.35
C GLY A 81 -11.42 17.04 18.85
N THR A 82 -10.25 17.51 18.44
CA THR A 82 -9.86 17.63 17.03
C THR A 82 -8.77 16.62 16.70
N LEU A 83 -8.91 15.95 15.56
CA LEU A 83 -7.87 15.09 14.99
C LEU A 83 -7.15 15.79 13.84
N VAL A 84 -5.84 15.62 13.78
CA VAL A 84 -5.00 16.00 12.63
C VAL A 84 -4.04 14.86 12.35
N ALA A 85 -3.92 14.45 11.08
CA ALA A 85 -2.90 13.50 10.65
C ALA A 85 -1.68 14.25 10.09
N VAL A 86 -0.49 13.75 10.42
CA VAL A 86 0.79 14.28 9.98
C VAL A 86 1.56 13.12 9.35
N ALA A 87 1.86 13.24 8.06
CA ALA A 87 2.70 12.29 7.36
C ALA A 87 4.14 12.81 7.34
N LYS A 88 5.08 12.00 7.83
CA LYS A 88 6.51 12.28 7.82
C LYS A 88 7.20 11.27 6.91
N PHE A 89 8.07 11.74 6.02
CA PHE A 89 8.74 10.89 5.05
C PHE A 89 10.01 11.57 4.55
N HIS A 90 10.83 10.80 3.85
CA HIS A 90 11.91 11.33 3.01
C HIS A 90 11.54 11.10 1.56
N ARG A 91 12.11 11.88 0.62
CA ARG A 91 11.92 11.60 -0.81
C ARG A 91 12.92 10.60 -1.31
N ASN A 92 12.47 9.73 -2.21
CA ASN A 92 13.34 8.97 -3.08
C ASN A 92 13.70 9.83 -4.31
N THR A 93 14.99 10.14 -4.46
CA THR A 93 15.56 10.96 -5.53
C THR A 93 15.83 10.18 -6.81
N CYS A 94 15.87 8.84 -6.73
CA CYS A 94 16.06 7.99 -7.91
C CYS A 94 14.75 7.71 -8.64
N TYR A 95 13.61 7.79 -7.93
CA TYR A 95 12.28 7.47 -8.44
C TYR A 95 11.99 8.12 -9.80
N LEU A 96 11.67 7.28 -10.79
CA LEU A 96 11.11 7.71 -12.07
C LEU A 96 9.65 7.28 -12.18
N ASN A 97 8.84 8.15 -12.79
CA ASN A 97 7.40 7.88 -12.96
C ASN A 97 7.11 6.66 -13.85
N ASP A 98 8.04 6.26 -14.70
CA ASP A 98 7.88 5.07 -15.54
C ASP A 98 8.29 3.78 -14.81
N LEU A 99 8.87 3.87 -13.61
CA LEU A 99 9.44 2.75 -12.84
C LEU A 99 10.59 2.05 -13.57
N SER A 100 11.25 2.72 -14.53
CA SER A 100 12.41 2.15 -15.26
C SER A 100 13.65 2.02 -14.38
N ASP A 101 13.75 2.86 -13.35
CA ASP A 101 14.77 2.85 -12.30
C ASP A 101 14.45 1.85 -11.19
N ALA A 102 13.34 1.09 -11.29
CA ALA A 102 12.83 0.32 -10.18
C ALA A 102 13.86 -0.66 -9.59
N LEU A 103 14.81 -1.14 -10.41
CA LEU A 103 15.93 -1.98 -9.99
C LEU A 103 16.82 -1.35 -8.88
N ASN A 104 16.85 -0.02 -8.74
CA ASN A 104 17.59 0.71 -7.71
C ASN A 104 16.76 1.01 -6.45
N LEU A 105 15.48 0.65 -6.42
CA LEU A 105 14.58 0.90 -5.28
C LEU A 105 14.73 -0.12 -4.14
N ASN A 106 15.70 -1.02 -4.23
CA ASN A 106 16.05 -2.02 -3.22
C ASN A 106 16.84 -1.41 -2.04
N GLY A 107 16.30 -0.36 -1.42
CA GLY A 107 16.86 0.20 -0.20
C GLY A 107 18.27 0.75 -0.34
N ASP A 108 18.70 1.15 -1.55
CA ASP A 108 19.94 1.89 -1.69
C ASP A 108 19.77 3.24 -0.98
N LEU A 109 20.44 3.38 0.17
CA LEU A 109 20.44 4.61 0.96
C LEU A 109 20.93 5.83 0.17
N ASN A 110 21.59 5.63 -0.97
CA ASN A 110 22.00 6.70 -1.87
C ASN A 110 20.82 7.41 -2.56
N CYS A 111 19.69 6.73 -2.73
CA CYS A 111 18.48 7.27 -3.36
C CYS A 111 17.57 7.99 -2.37
N ARG A 112 17.86 7.92 -1.08
CA ARG A 112 17.06 8.55 -0.03
C ARG A 112 17.55 9.96 0.23
N ASN A 113 16.66 10.95 0.10
CA ASN A 113 16.94 12.31 0.53
C ASN A 113 17.22 12.32 2.05
N LYS A 114 18.17 13.15 2.49
CA LYS A 114 18.48 13.36 3.91
C LYS A 114 17.47 14.25 4.60
N ASP A 115 16.80 15.11 3.84
CA ASP A 115 15.79 16.01 4.37
C ASP A 115 14.48 15.25 4.63
N GLU A 116 13.97 15.38 5.85
CA GLU A 116 12.63 14.91 6.22
C GLU A 116 11.60 15.96 5.80
N GLU A 117 10.55 15.50 5.12
CA GLU A 117 9.40 16.30 4.73
C GLU A 117 8.17 15.92 5.55
N ILE A 118 7.31 16.92 5.74
CA ILE A 118 6.09 16.79 6.53
C ILE A 118 4.92 17.35 5.73
N VAL A 119 3.85 16.58 5.63
CA VAL A 119 2.54 17.07 5.18
C VAL A 119 1.49 16.83 6.25
N VAL A 120 0.52 17.75 6.34
CA VAL A 120 -0.48 17.79 7.41
C VAL A 120 -1.87 17.77 6.76
N SER A 121 -2.78 16.99 7.33
CA SER A 121 -4.16 16.92 6.87
C SER A 121 -4.97 18.12 7.35
N GLU A 122 -6.11 18.35 6.71
CA GLU A 122 -7.18 19.15 7.29
C GLU A 122 -7.63 18.57 8.65
N PRO A 123 -8.02 19.42 9.61
CA PRO A 123 -8.50 18.98 10.91
C PRO A 123 -9.90 18.37 10.83
N ILE A 124 -10.16 17.35 11.66
CA ILE A 124 -11.48 16.77 11.88
C ILE A 124 -11.91 17.15 13.29
N ALA A 125 -12.93 18.01 13.41
CA ALA A 125 -13.45 18.49 14.69
C ALA A 125 -14.47 17.53 15.33
N ASP A 126 -14.84 17.80 16.59
CA ASP A 126 -15.90 17.14 17.35
C ASP A 126 -15.76 15.61 17.45
N VAL A 127 -14.53 15.11 17.49
CA VAL A 127 -14.22 13.69 17.53
C VAL A 127 -14.34 13.13 18.94
N THR A 128 -15.03 11.99 19.03
CA THR A 128 -15.07 11.13 20.23
C THR A 128 -14.48 9.77 19.89
N LEU A 129 -13.45 9.34 20.62
CA LEU A 129 -12.80 8.05 20.43
C LEU A 129 -13.14 7.11 21.58
N GLY A 130 -13.77 5.98 21.23
CA GLY A 130 -14.04 4.88 22.15
C GLY A 130 -12.90 3.84 22.18
N ASN A 131 -13.12 2.78 22.95
CA ASN A 131 -12.23 1.62 23.07
C ASN A 131 -12.36 0.61 21.91
N SER A 132 -13.11 0.97 20.86
CA SER A 132 -13.25 0.18 19.64
C SER A 132 -12.75 0.97 18.42
N PRO A 133 -12.20 0.32 17.38
CA PRO A 133 -11.75 0.98 16.16
C PRO A 133 -12.88 1.79 15.50
N THR A 134 -12.64 3.08 15.29
CA THR A 134 -13.51 4.00 14.55
C THR A 134 -12.75 4.52 13.33
N GLN A 135 -13.41 4.56 12.17
CA GLN A 135 -12.76 4.95 10.90
C GLN A 135 -12.78 6.46 10.71
N PHE A 136 -11.65 7.02 10.28
CA PHE A 136 -11.52 8.42 9.92
C PHE A 136 -10.79 8.55 8.59
N THR A 137 -11.27 9.46 7.74
CA THR A 137 -10.64 9.81 6.46
C THR A 137 -10.01 11.19 6.59
N PHE A 138 -8.69 11.24 6.56
CA PHE A 138 -7.90 12.46 6.62
C PHE A 138 -7.68 13.03 5.22
N ASN A 139 -7.86 14.35 5.06
CA ASN A 139 -7.72 15.03 3.78
C ASN A 139 -6.37 15.76 3.68
N PHE A 140 -5.52 15.31 2.77
CA PHE A 140 -4.22 15.88 2.40
C PHE A 140 -4.27 16.57 1.02
N SER A 141 -5.43 16.97 0.50
CA SER A 141 -5.54 17.54 -0.86
C SER A 141 -4.74 18.84 -1.06
N ALA A 142 -4.50 19.62 -0.01
CA ALA A 142 -3.65 20.81 -0.08
C ALA A 142 -2.17 20.45 -0.31
N ASN A 143 -1.68 19.39 0.33
CA ASN A 143 -0.30 18.89 0.24
C ASN A 143 -0.32 17.36 0.30
N SER A 144 -0.50 16.71 -0.84
CA SER A 144 -0.62 15.26 -0.92
C SER A 144 0.68 14.56 -0.53
N ILE A 145 0.57 13.38 0.09
CA ILE A 145 1.73 12.52 0.33
C ILE A 145 2.26 12.05 -1.03
N PRO A 146 3.53 12.29 -1.38
CA PRO A 146 4.02 12.01 -2.72
C PRO A 146 4.24 10.50 -2.95
N LYS A 147 4.14 10.08 -4.22
CA LYS A 147 4.38 8.69 -4.63
C LYS A 147 5.83 8.23 -4.42
N ASN A 148 6.77 9.17 -4.33
CA ASN A 148 8.17 8.88 -4.03
C ASN A 148 8.52 9.08 -2.53
N ALA A 149 7.55 8.99 -1.63
CA ALA A 149 7.79 8.97 -0.19
C ALA A 149 8.48 7.66 0.23
N THR A 150 9.51 7.74 1.07
CA THR A 150 10.18 6.61 1.75
C THR A 150 10.22 6.88 3.25
N ASP A 151 10.37 5.84 4.07
CA ASP A 151 10.30 5.93 5.54
C ASP A 151 9.02 6.62 6.01
N LEU A 152 7.89 6.21 5.46
CA LEU A 152 6.63 6.90 5.68
C LEU A 152 6.05 6.56 7.07
N TYR A 153 5.90 7.57 7.91
CA TYR A 153 5.20 7.48 9.19
C TYR A 153 3.95 8.33 9.16
N ILE A 154 2.85 7.79 9.67
CA ILE A 154 1.63 8.54 9.95
C ILE A 154 1.53 8.77 11.45
N GLN A 155 1.51 10.04 11.84
CA GLN A 155 1.16 10.46 13.19
C GLN A 155 -0.27 10.99 13.20
N VAL A 156 -1.05 10.60 14.19
CA VAL A 156 -2.35 11.22 14.43
C VAL A 156 -2.29 11.94 15.76
N VAL A 157 -2.61 13.23 15.73
CA VAL A 157 -2.65 14.11 16.88
C VAL A 157 -4.10 14.37 17.22
N TYR A 158 -4.50 13.97 18.43
CA TYR A 158 -5.75 14.36 19.06
C TYR A 158 -5.48 15.53 20.01
N ARG A 159 -6.29 16.59 19.93
CA ARG A 159 -6.30 17.67 20.92
C ARG A 159 -7.72 17.89 21.42
N GLY A 160 -7.94 17.77 22.72
CA GLY A 160 -9.26 17.93 23.32
C GLY A 160 -9.36 17.31 24.70
N LYS A 161 -10.56 16.91 25.09
CA LYS A 161 -10.80 16.39 26.44
C LYS A 161 -10.22 14.98 26.61
N LEU A 162 -9.45 14.75 27.67
CA LEU A 162 -8.98 13.42 28.11
C LEU A 162 -9.34 13.23 29.59
N GLY A 163 -10.41 12.46 29.84
CA GLY A 163 -10.93 12.30 31.19
C GLY A 163 -11.39 13.64 31.77
N SER A 164 -10.70 14.14 32.81
CA SER A 164 -10.98 15.44 33.43
C SER A 164 -10.18 16.61 32.84
N GLU A 165 -9.19 16.33 31.99
CA GLU A 165 -8.38 17.36 31.33
C GLU A 165 -9.09 17.88 30.09
N VAL A 166 -9.16 19.20 29.92
CA VAL A 166 -9.98 19.83 28.86
C VAL A 166 -9.21 20.01 27.54
N ASP A 167 -7.88 20.14 27.60
CA ASP A 167 -7.02 20.44 26.43
C ASP A 167 -5.79 19.52 26.40
N ALA A 168 -6.02 18.22 26.51
CA ALA A 168 -5.00 17.22 26.41
C ALA A 168 -4.56 17.03 24.97
N VAL A 169 -3.28 16.69 24.77
CA VAL A 169 -2.73 16.30 23.47
C VAL A 169 -2.32 14.83 23.54
N VAL A 170 -2.80 14.04 22.58
CA VAL A 170 -2.51 12.61 22.48
C VAL A 170 -2.01 12.31 21.08
N VAL A 171 -0.88 11.63 20.98
CA VAL A 171 -0.25 11.33 19.69
C VAL A 171 -0.10 9.82 19.54
N ALA A 172 -0.57 9.29 18.42
CA ALA A 172 -0.22 7.95 17.96
C ALA A 172 0.70 8.08 16.75
N THR A 173 1.70 7.20 16.65
CA THR A 173 2.57 7.11 15.47
C THR A 173 2.52 5.69 14.95
N LYS A 174 2.40 5.55 13.64
CA LYS A 174 2.43 4.28 12.95
C LYS A 174 3.41 4.37 11.80
N ASP A 175 4.29 3.38 11.75
CA ASP A 175 5.11 3.07 10.59
C ASP A 175 4.26 2.33 9.55
N ILE A 176 4.20 2.87 8.33
CA ILE A 176 3.40 2.33 7.23
C ILE A 176 4.27 2.05 6.01
N SER A 177 3.78 1.22 5.10
CA SER A 177 4.50 0.83 3.89
C SER A 177 4.83 2.05 3.04
N GLU A 178 5.96 1.97 2.34
CA GLU A 178 6.23 2.84 1.20
C GLU A 178 5.16 2.63 0.09
N PRO A 179 4.97 3.62 -0.80
CA PRO A 179 4.10 3.48 -1.96
C PRO A 179 4.45 2.24 -2.78
N THR A 180 3.50 1.30 -2.86
CA THR A 180 3.68 0.04 -3.59
C THR A 180 2.89 0.06 -4.88
N TYR A 181 3.53 -0.34 -5.98
CA TYR A 181 3.00 -0.21 -7.33
C TYR A 181 2.53 -1.54 -7.91
N PHE A 182 1.36 -1.55 -8.53
CA PHE A 182 0.85 -2.68 -9.29
C PHE A 182 0.55 -2.22 -10.70
N SER A 183 1.30 -2.70 -11.68
CA SER A 183 1.07 -2.38 -13.10
C SER A 183 0.46 -3.58 -13.80
N TYR A 184 -0.65 -3.37 -14.50
CA TYR A 184 -1.34 -4.41 -15.26
C TYR A 184 -1.37 -4.02 -16.73
N HIS A 185 -0.80 -4.89 -17.55
CA HIS A 185 -0.54 -4.71 -18.96
C HIS A 185 -1.47 -5.63 -19.75
N ASN A 186 -2.28 -5.05 -20.64
CA ASN A 186 -3.05 -5.83 -21.60
C ASN A 186 -2.17 -6.19 -22.81
N ASP A 187 -1.53 -7.35 -22.80
CA ASP A 187 -0.69 -7.90 -23.88
C ASP A 187 -1.44 -8.98 -24.68
N SER A 188 -2.78 -8.94 -24.70
CA SER A 188 -3.60 -10.00 -25.29
C SER A 188 -3.47 -10.09 -26.82
N ASP A 189 -2.74 -9.20 -27.48
CA ASP A 189 -2.31 -9.39 -28.87
C ASP A 189 -1.12 -10.35 -29.04
N TYR A 190 -0.52 -10.80 -27.94
CA TYR A 190 0.53 -11.81 -27.92
C TYR A 190 0.02 -13.18 -27.48
N ILE A 191 0.65 -14.21 -28.04
CA ILE A 191 0.41 -15.61 -27.80
C ILE A 191 1.75 -16.22 -27.41
N GLN A 192 1.83 -16.77 -26.20
CA GLN A 192 2.96 -17.55 -25.74
C GLN A 192 2.89 -18.95 -26.37
N ILE A 193 3.99 -19.36 -27.00
CA ILE A 193 4.18 -20.68 -27.61
C ILE A 193 5.66 -21.07 -27.40
N ALA A 194 5.89 -22.21 -26.77
CA ALA A 194 7.19 -22.80 -26.50
C ALA A 194 8.18 -21.84 -25.80
N GLY A 195 7.70 -21.06 -24.83
CA GLY A 195 8.54 -20.11 -24.08
C GLY A 195 8.87 -18.83 -24.84
N HIS A 196 8.17 -18.56 -25.94
CA HIS A 196 8.33 -17.32 -26.71
C HIS A 196 6.96 -16.67 -26.96
N VAL A 197 6.91 -15.34 -27.03
CA VAL A 197 5.67 -14.62 -27.36
C VAL A 197 5.64 -14.14 -28.80
N TYR A 198 4.49 -14.33 -29.45
CA TYR A 198 4.27 -13.98 -30.85
C TYR A 198 2.95 -13.25 -31.03
N THR A 199 2.92 -12.28 -31.93
CA THR A 199 1.67 -11.72 -32.43
C THR A 199 0.94 -12.74 -33.31
N ARG A 200 -0.39 -12.63 -33.39
CA ARG A 200 -1.21 -13.49 -34.27
C ARG A 200 -0.70 -13.54 -35.73
N PRO A 201 -0.29 -12.43 -36.39
CA PRO A 201 0.31 -12.49 -37.73
C PRO A 201 1.59 -13.32 -37.80
N GLN A 202 2.46 -13.26 -36.77
CA GLN A 202 3.68 -14.07 -36.72
C GLN A 202 3.37 -15.56 -36.60
N VAL A 203 2.36 -15.93 -35.81
CA VAL A 203 1.91 -17.33 -35.71
C VAL A 203 1.34 -17.80 -37.04
N ASN A 204 0.44 -17.04 -37.67
CA ASN A 204 -0.14 -17.38 -38.98
C ASN A 204 0.89 -17.51 -40.10
N ALA A 205 2.00 -16.76 -40.02
CA ALA A 205 3.08 -16.81 -41.01
C ALA A 205 4.01 -18.02 -40.84
N ASN A 206 3.92 -18.77 -39.74
CA ASN A 206 4.87 -19.84 -39.42
C ASN A 206 4.16 -21.19 -39.16
N PRO A 207 4.21 -22.14 -40.12
CA PRO A 207 3.63 -23.47 -39.97
C PRO A 207 4.15 -24.25 -38.75
N SER A 208 5.41 -24.04 -38.35
CA SER A 208 5.98 -24.70 -37.17
C SER A 208 5.37 -24.18 -35.87
N LEU A 209 4.98 -22.90 -35.79
CA LEU A 209 4.26 -22.36 -34.63
C LEU A 209 2.82 -22.87 -34.61
N LEU A 210 2.13 -22.88 -35.75
CA LEU A 210 0.76 -23.40 -35.86
C LEU A 210 0.66 -24.87 -35.43
N ALA A 211 1.68 -25.69 -35.69
CA ALA A 211 1.71 -27.09 -35.26
C ALA A 211 1.76 -27.26 -33.73
N LEU A 212 2.21 -26.24 -33.00
CA LEU A 212 2.28 -26.23 -31.53
C LEU A 212 1.00 -25.70 -30.88
N VAL A 213 0.11 -25.08 -31.66
CA VAL A 213 -1.07 -24.40 -31.12
C VAL A 213 -2.05 -25.38 -30.46
N LYS A 214 -2.54 -24.99 -29.29
CA LYS A 214 -3.54 -25.66 -28.47
C LYS A 214 -4.61 -24.68 -28.00
N PRO A 215 -5.89 -25.09 -27.94
CA PRO A 215 -6.40 -26.37 -28.42
C PRO A 215 -6.29 -26.47 -29.96
N THR A 216 -6.23 -27.70 -30.50
CA THR A 216 -5.89 -27.91 -31.94
C THR A 216 -6.97 -27.43 -32.91
N ASP A 217 -8.20 -27.26 -32.43
CA ASP A 217 -9.31 -26.64 -33.15
C ASP A 217 -9.11 -25.14 -33.39
N CYS A 218 -8.18 -24.51 -32.68
CA CYS A 218 -7.75 -23.15 -32.99
C CYS A 218 -6.91 -23.01 -34.27
N VAL A 219 -6.61 -24.11 -34.97
CA VAL A 219 -5.93 -24.09 -36.26
C VAL A 219 -6.87 -24.65 -37.33
N ILE A 220 -7.23 -23.81 -38.29
CA ILE A 220 -8.03 -24.22 -39.43
C ILE A 220 -7.13 -24.85 -40.47
N ALA A 221 -7.55 -26.00 -41.00
CA ALA A 221 -6.93 -26.69 -42.13
C ALA A 221 -7.21 -25.96 -43.47
N SER A 222 -6.79 -24.69 -43.58
CA SER A 222 -6.71 -23.95 -44.83
C SER A 222 -5.37 -24.20 -45.54
N SER A 223 -5.22 -23.74 -46.78
CA SER A 223 -3.94 -23.76 -47.50
C SER A 223 -3.51 -22.32 -47.82
N PRO A 224 -2.57 -21.73 -47.06
CA PRO A 224 -1.87 -22.28 -45.88
C PRO A 224 -2.75 -22.37 -44.62
N PRO A 225 -2.41 -23.23 -43.64
CA PRO A 225 -3.15 -23.31 -42.37
C PRO A 225 -3.05 -21.99 -41.61
N THR A 226 -4.09 -21.63 -40.87
CA THR A 226 -4.15 -20.36 -40.11
C THR A 226 -4.93 -20.53 -38.82
N LEU A 227 -4.69 -19.63 -37.86
CA LEU A 227 -5.49 -19.54 -36.64
C LEU A 227 -6.96 -19.23 -36.94
N ALA A 228 -7.86 -19.94 -36.25
CA ALA A 228 -9.29 -19.73 -36.33
C ALA A 228 -9.68 -18.29 -35.95
N PRO A 229 -10.59 -17.61 -36.70
CA PRO A 229 -10.94 -16.21 -36.48
C PRO A 229 -11.40 -15.84 -35.09
N ASP A 230 -11.81 -16.79 -34.27
CA ASP A 230 -12.30 -16.62 -32.89
C ASP A 230 -11.28 -16.97 -31.81
N CYS A 231 -10.27 -17.79 -32.11
CA CYS A 231 -9.19 -18.10 -31.16
C CYS A 231 -8.20 -16.96 -31.00
N PHE A 232 -7.67 -16.70 -29.80
CA PHE A 232 -6.61 -15.71 -29.53
C PHE A 232 -6.86 -14.32 -30.15
N GLN A 233 -8.11 -13.87 -30.10
CA GLN A 233 -8.42 -12.52 -30.51
C GLN A 233 -8.00 -11.54 -29.41
N PRO A 234 -7.37 -10.40 -29.76
CA PRO A 234 -7.08 -9.37 -28.77
C PRO A 234 -8.35 -8.93 -28.06
N ILE A 235 -8.30 -8.84 -26.75
CA ILE A 235 -9.45 -8.53 -25.89
C ILE A 235 -9.20 -7.25 -25.11
N THR A 236 -10.27 -6.56 -24.75
CA THR A 236 -10.18 -5.52 -23.71
C THR A 236 -10.28 -6.18 -22.34
N LEU A 237 -9.59 -5.60 -21.35
CA LEU A 237 -9.59 -6.15 -20.00
C LEU A 237 -10.46 -5.30 -19.07
N ASN A 238 -11.25 -5.98 -18.25
CA ASN A 238 -11.86 -5.39 -17.07
C ASN A 238 -11.09 -5.84 -15.85
N GLN A 239 -10.75 -4.89 -14.99
CA GLN A 239 -10.05 -5.11 -13.75
C GLN A 239 -10.84 -4.52 -12.58
N GLU A 240 -10.94 -5.29 -11.51
CA GLU A 240 -11.41 -4.84 -10.21
C GLU A 240 -10.34 -5.18 -9.17
N TRP A 241 -10.06 -4.25 -8.26
CA TRP A 241 -9.11 -4.45 -7.17
C TRP A 241 -9.84 -4.40 -5.84
N ILE A 242 -9.62 -5.41 -5.01
CA ILE A 242 -10.24 -5.58 -3.70
C ILE A 242 -9.12 -5.86 -2.69
N ALA A 243 -9.20 -5.28 -1.51
CA ALA A 243 -8.31 -5.61 -0.38
C ALA A 243 -9.08 -5.84 0.91
N GLY A 244 -8.43 -6.53 1.86
CA GLY A 244 -8.93 -6.69 3.23
C GLY A 244 -10.23 -7.51 3.36
N GLY A 245 -10.64 -8.23 2.31
CA GLY A 245 -11.92 -8.92 2.28
C GLY A 245 -13.12 -7.99 2.04
N SER A 246 -12.90 -6.77 1.55
CA SER A 246 -13.98 -5.85 1.19
C SER A 246 -14.89 -6.46 0.12
N ALA A 247 -16.20 -6.24 0.23
CA ALA A 247 -17.17 -6.71 -0.75
C ALA A 247 -17.25 -5.81 -2.00
N ILE A 248 -16.65 -4.60 -1.92
CA ILE A 248 -16.70 -3.56 -2.94
C ILE A 248 -15.31 -3.36 -3.52
N PRO A 249 -15.15 -3.33 -4.86
CA PRO A 249 -13.89 -2.96 -5.49
C PRO A 249 -13.44 -1.54 -5.10
N LEU A 250 -12.18 -1.42 -4.67
CA LEU A 250 -11.51 -0.15 -4.36
C LEU A 250 -10.93 0.54 -5.60
N TYR A 251 -10.85 -0.17 -6.72
CA TYR A 251 -10.35 0.35 -7.98
C TYR A 251 -10.95 -0.47 -9.13
N THR A 252 -11.47 0.20 -10.16
CA THR A 252 -11.97 -0.50 -11.34
C THR A 252 -11.50 0.15 -12.64
N VAL A 253 -11.13 -0.70 -13.58
CA VAL A 253 -10.83 -0.31 -14.95
C VAL A 253 -11.73 -1.15 -15.83
N SER A 254 -12.46 -0.50 -16.74
CA SER A 254 -13.25 -1.20 -17.72
C SER A 254 -12.69 -0.95 -19.12
N ALA A 255 -12.77 -1.99 -19.94
CA ALA A 255 -12.34 -1.96 -21.34
C ALA A 255 -10.91 -1.45 -21.56
N LEU A 256 -9.95 -1.84 -20.72
CA LEU A 256 -8.52 -1.54 -20.89
C LEU A 256 -8.07 -2.01 -22.28
N PRO A 257 -7.67 -1.11 -23.20
CA PRO A 257 -7.32 -1.48 -24.56
C PRO A 257 -6.07 -2.36 -24.63
N VAL A 258 -5.94 -3.09 -25.73
CA VAL A 258 -4.75 -3.87 -26.04
C VAL A 258 -3.57 -2.91 -26.19
N ARG A 259 -2.39 -3.32 -25.71
CA ARG A 259 -1.19 -2.47 -25.58
C ARG A 259 -1.32 -1.29 -24.60
N SER A 260 -2.41 -1.18 -23.85
CA SER A 260 -2.52 -0.23 -22.74
C SER A 260 -2.35 -0.88 -21.37
N TYR A 261 -1.89 -0.10 -20.40
CA TYR A 261 -1.70 -0.55 -19.02
C TYR A 261 -2.45 0.35 -18.04
N THR A 262 -2.74 -0.21 -16.88
CA THR A 262 -3.22 0.53 -15.71
C THR A 262 -2.22 0.34 -14.57
N ARG A 263 -2.13 1.32 -13.68
CA ARG A 263 -1.24 1.25 -12.54
C ARG A 263 -1.97 1.69 -11.28
N VAL A 264 -1.84 0.91 -10.22
CA VAL A 264 -2.37 1.22 -8.90
C VAL A 264 -1.21 1.44 -7.95
N VAL A 265 -1.34 2.44 -7.07
CA VAL A 265 -0.37 2.69 -6.00
C VAL A 265 -1.10 2.68 -4.67
N LEU A 266 -0.56 1.98 -3.68
CA LEU A 266 -1.21 1.83 -2.37
C LEU A 266 -0.27 2.06 -1.19
N LEU A 267 -0.90 2.33 -0.04
CA LEU A 267 -0.29 2.39 1.29
C LEU A 267 -1.00 1.41 2.23
N THR A 268 -0.24 0.64 3.00
CA THR A 268 -0.76 -0.32 4.01
C THR A 268 0.23 -0.50 5.16
N ASP A 269 0.07 -1.51 6.01
CA ASP A 269 0.98 -1.80 7.12
C ASP A 269 2.29 -2.45 6.65
N VAL A 270 3.40 -2.09 7.30
CA VAL A 270 4.70 -2.76 7.14
C VAL A 270 4.64 -4.14 7.80
N GLY A 271 5.21 -5.15 7.15
CA GLY A 271 5.43 -6.49 7.71
C GLY A 271 4.19 -7.36 7.83
N THR A 272 2.99 -6.83 7.58
CA THR A 272 1.77 -7.63 7.45
C THR A 272 1.55 -8.06 6.02
N ALA A 273 1.23 -9.34 5.84
CA ALA A 273 0.72 -9.83 4.56
C ALA A 273 -0.66 -9.21 4.32
N ALA A 274 -0.78 -8.28 3.37
CA ALA A 274 -2.10 -7.83 2.93
C ALA A 274 -2.67 -8.87 1.96
N SER A 275 -3.91 -9.28 2.23
CA SER A 275 -4.75 -9.99 1.29
C SER A 275 -5.16 -9.03 0.18
N ILE A 276 -4.67 -9.28 -1.02
CA ILE A 276 -5.05 -8.54 -2.21
C ILE A 276 -5.76 -9.51 -3.16
N ALA A 277 -6.94 -9.07 -3.59
CA ALA A 277 -7.83 -9.80 -4.48
C ALA A 277 -8.05 -8.94 -5.72
N ASP A 278 -7.34 -9.26 -6.79
CA ASP A 278 -7.52 -8.66 -8.10
C ASP A 278 -8.40 -9.57 -8.98
N LYS A 279 -9.57 -9.08 -9.36
CA LYS A 279 -10.40 -9.73 -10.36
C LYS A 279 -10.11 -9.11 -11.70
N ILE A 280 -9.31 -9.79 -12.51
CA ILE A 280 -9.22 -9.50 -13.94
C ILE A 280 -10.05 -10.56 -14.64
N GLN A 281 -11.15 -10.14 -15.26
CA GLN A 281 -12.21 -11.04 -15.75
C GLN A 281 -11.70 -12.10 -16.75
N ILE A 282 -10.55 -11.87 -17.39
CA ILE A 282 -10.03 -12.70 -18.48
C ILE A 282 -8.52 -13.02 -18.31
N CYS A 283 -7.87 -12.55 -17.24
CA CYS A 283 -6.44 -12.75 -17.01
C CYS A 283 -6.11 -13.19 -15.58
N GLN A 284 -5.96 -14.49 -15.35
CA GLN A 284 -5.68 -15.01 -14.02
C GLN A 284 -4.17 -14.99 -13.71
N PRO A 285 -3.72 -14.40 -12.59
CA PRO A 285 -2.38 -14.67 -12.06
C PRO A 285 -2.36 -16.05 -11.39
N ALA A 286 -1.47 -16.95 -11.82
CA ALA A 286 -1.18 -18.18 -11.05
C ALA A 286 -0.68 -17.82 -9.63
N SER A 287 -0.82 -18.66 -8.60
CA SER A 287 -0.31 -18.33 -7.26
C SER A 287 1.20 -18.63 -7.13
N ALA A 288 1.95 -17.74 -6.47
CA ALA A 288 3.32 -17.99 -5.98
C ALA A 288 3.64 -16.94 -4.93
N ALA A 289 4.46 -17.30 -3.95
CA ALA A 289 4.85 -16.40 -2.87
C ALA A 289 5.54 -15.14 -3.42
N ILE A 290 5.02 -13.98 -3.00
CA ILE A 290 5.47 -12.66 -3.43
C ILE A 290 6.70 -12.26 -2.64
N LYS A 291 7.78 -11.98 -3.37
CA LYS A 291 8.97 -11.25 -2.90
C LYS A 291 9.03 -9.93 -3.69
N PRO A 292 9.77 -8.90 -3.24
CA PRO A 292 9.95 -7.62 -3.94
C PRO A 292 10.75 -7.74 -5.26
N VAL A 293 10.46 -8.75 -6.07
CA VAL A 293 11.19 -9.15 -7.27
C VAL A 293 10.15 -9.41 -8.35
N LYS A 294 10.26 -8.70 -9.49
CA LYS A 294 9.56 -8.90 -10.76
C LYS A 294 8.94 -10.32 -10.90
N THR A 295 7.67 -10.48 -10.56
CA THR A 295 6.93 -11.73 -10.75
C THR A 295 6.14 -11.69 -12.05
N GLN A 296 6.56 -12.51 -13.02
CA GLN A 296 5.85 -12.79 -14.27
C GLN A 296 4.84 -13.94 -14.05
N ARG A 297 3.62 -13.85 -14.60
CA ARG A 297 2.59 -14.90 -14.48
C ARG A 297 1.62 -14.93 -15.67
N ASP A 298 1.20 -16.13 -16.08
CA ASP A 298 0.34 -16.41 -17.25
C ASP A 298 -0.86 -17.30 -16.94
N LEU A 299 -1.72 -17.54 -17.94
CA LEU A 299 -3.18 -17.80 -17.85
C LEU A 299 -3.66 -19.26 -17.74
N THR A 300 -4.73 -19.49 -16.96
CA THR A 300 -5.84 -20.45 -17.22
C THR A 300 -7.17 -19.89 -16.68
N ALA A 301 -8.32 -20.39 -17.14
CA ALA A 301 -9.65 -19.77 -17.10
C ALA A 301 -10.36 -19.51 -15.74
N SER A 302 -11.31 -18.55 -15.83
CA SER A 302 -12.47 -18.23 -14.97
C SER A 302 -12.25 -18.03 -13.46
N THR A 303 -11.88 -16.80 -13.11
CA THR A 303 -12.12 -16.15 -11.80
C THR A 303 -11.58 -16.88 -10.57
N PHE A 304 -10.43 -16.45 -10.05
CA PHE A 304 -9.98 -16.71 -8.68
C PHE A 304 -8.89 -15.72 -8.18
N ASN A 305 -9.05 -15.32 -6.91
CA ASN A 305 -8.25 -14.36 -6.16
C ASN A 305 -7.25 -15.06 -5.23
N HIS A 306 -6.18 -14.33 -4.88
CA HIS A 306 -5.64 -14.12 -3.52
C HIS A 306 -4.11 -14.16 -3.51
N SER A 307 -3.51 -12.99 -3.59
CA SER A 307 -2.08 -12.77 -3.46
C SER A 307 -1.80 -12.18 -2.07
N THR A 308 -0.84 -12.75 -1.34
CA THR A 308 -0.41 -12.23 -0.03
C THR A 308 0.89 -11.49 -0.18
N ILE A 309 0.84 -10.16 -0.04
CA ILE A 309 2.00 -9.30 -0.23
C ILE A 309 2.49 -8.85 1.13
N THR A 310 3.77 -9.11 1.41
CA THR A 310 4.43 -8.59 2.61
C THR A 310 5.19 -7.33 2.23
N PHE A 311 4.85 -6.21 2.87
CA PHE A 311 5.44 -4.92 2.60
C PHE A 311 6.66 -4.73 3.50
N TRP A 312 7.83 -4.47 2.92
CA TRP A 312 9.07 -4.27 3.68
C TRP A 312 9.49 -2.82 3.63
N ARG A 313 9.94 -2.33 4.79
CA ARG A 313 10.53 -1.00 4.91
C ARG A 313 11.76 -0.85 4.02
N GLY A 314 11.88 0.31 3.40
CA GLY A 314 12.99 0.67 2.52
C GLY A 314 12.96 -0.09 1.18
N SER A 315 11.93 -0.90 0.93
CA SER A 315 11.68 -1.48 -0.38
C SER A 315 10.46 -0.83 -0.98
N TYR A 316 10.62 -0.16 -2.12
CA TYR A 316 9.46 0.07 -2.96
C TYR A 316 9.09 -1.28 -3.56
N GLY A 317 7.91 -1.78 -3.24
CA GLY A 317 7.37 -2.95 -3.94
C GLY A 317 6.82 -2.51 -5.28
N TRP A 318 7.13 -3.25 -6.35
CA TRP A 318 6.36 -3.16 -7.58
C TRP A 318 6.14 -4.55 -8.19
N GLU A 319 4.97 -4.72 -8.78
CA GLU A 319 4.60 -5.93 -9.51
C GLU A 319 4.05 -5.56 -10.88
N HIS A 320 4.54 -6.25 -11.91
CA HIS A 320 4.09 -6.07 -13.27
C HIS A 320 3.40 -7.36 -13.74
N TYR A 321 2.15 -7.23 -14.10
CA TYR A 321 1.32 -8.30 -14.63
C TYR A 321 1.09 -8.06 -16.11
N SER A 322 1.35 -9.05 -16.95
CA SER A 322 1.08 -9.00 -18.39
C SER A 322 0.09 -10.09 -18.74
N CYS A 323 -1.01 -9.71 -19.38
CA CYS A 323 -1.98 -10.67 -19.88
C CYS A 323 -1.63 -11.10 -21.29
N VAL A 324 -1.15 -12.33 -21.46
CA VAL A 324 -0.76 -12.94 -22.74
C VAL A 324 -1.51 -14.26 -22.89
N PHE A 325 -1.96 -14.60 -24.10
CA PHE A 325 -2.60 -15.90 -24.33
C PHE A 325 -1.59 -17.05 -24.22
N ILE A 326 -1.96 -18.16 -23.57
CA ILE A 326 -1.19 -19.40 -23.68
C ILE A 326 -1.70 -20.16 -24.88
N GLY A 327 -0.81 -20.37 -25.85
CA GLY A 327 -1.13 -20.98 -27.13
C GLY A 327 -0.73 -22.44 -27.25
N ASP A 328 -0.07 -23.07 -26.27
CA ASP A 328 0.58 -24.39 -26.44
C ASP A 328 0.35 -25.37 -25.27
N ASP A 329 -0.70 -25.18 -24.48
CA ASP A 329 -0.99 -25.92 -23.23
C ASP A 329 0.11 -25.85 -22.16
N SER A 330 1.07 -24.92 -22.30
CA SER A 330 2.05 -24.70 -21.24
C SER A 330 1.39 -24.22 -19.95
N ALA A 331 2.08 -24.43 -18.83
CA ALA A 331 1.54 -24.06 -17.54
C ALA A 331 1.40 -22.53 -17.41
N PRO A 332 0.33 -22.05 -16.76
CA PRO A 332 0.21 -20.68 -16.26
C PRO A 332 1.48 -20.21 -15.55
N GLY A 333 2.13 -19.17 -16.07
CA GLY A 333 3.37 -18.56 -15.55
C GLY A 333 4.66 -19.26 -15.98
N ALA A 334 4.62 -20.12 -17.00
CA ALA A 334 5.82 -20.65 -17.62
C ALA A 334 6.74 -19.51 -18.10
N PRO A 335 8.07 -19.60 -17.89
CA PRO A 335 9.01 -18.58 -18.36
C PRO A 335 8.88 -18.36 -19.87
N ASP A 336 8.97 -17.09 -20.29
CA ASP A 336 9.07 -16.73 -21.71
C ASP A 336 9.91 -15.46 -21.94
N ASP A 337 9.97 -15.01 -23.19
CA ASP A 337 10.78 -13.87 -23.63
C ASP A 337 10.01 -12.53 -23.75
N ARG A 338 8.80 -12.41 -23.18
CA ARG A 338 7.98 -11.20 -23.32
C ARG A 338 8.68 -9.93 -22.87
N ALA A 339 9.53 -10.02 -21.85
CA ALA A 339 10.30 -8.90 -21.34
C ALA A 339 11.26 -8.31 -22.38
N ASN A 340 11.60 -9.08 -23.42
CA ASN A 340 12.51 -8.70 -24.50
C ASN A 340 11.77 -8.41 -25.81
N VAL A 341 10.61 -9.05 -26.04
CA VAL A 341 9.88 -9.00 -27.32
C VAL A 341 8.73 -8.00 -27.30
N VAL A 342 8.02 -7.89 -26.18
CA VAL A 342 6.93 -6.91 -26.05
C VAL A 342 7.57 -5.52 -26.00
N ALA A 343 7.24 -4.68 -26.99
CA ALA A 343 7.77 -3.34 -27.08
C ALA A 343 7.52 -2.55 -25.77
N PRO A 344 8.48 -1.70 -25.33
CA PRO A 344 8.26 -0.80 -24.20
C PRO A 344 7.00 0.02 -24.45
N ARG A 345 6.13 0.08 -23.46
CA ARG A 345 4.83 0.71 -23.60
C ARG A 345 4.98 2.23 -23.61
N THR A 346 4.91 2.82 -24.79
CA THR A 346 4.91 4.28 -25.01
C THR A 346 3.53 4.90 -24.80
N ASP A 347 2.51 4.07 -24.77
CA ASP A 347 1.11 4.47 -24.77
C ASP A 347 0.73 4.63 -23.30
N GLY A 348 0.59 5.89 -22.86
CA GLY A 348 0.42 6.25 -21.46
C GLY A 348 -0.64 5.44 -20.74
N ALA A 349 -0.53 5.36 -19.41
CA ALA A 349 -1.49 4.67 -18.54
C ALA A 349 -2.92 5.00 -18.98
N ALA A 350 -3.69 3.97 -19.35
CA ALA A 350 -5.10 4.17 -19.65
C ALA A 350 -5.76 4.69 -18.37
N PRO A 351 -6.44 5.85 -18.42
CA PRO A 351 -7.05 6.38 -17.22
C PRO A 351 -8.14 5.42 -16.75
N PRO A 352 -8.27 5.18 -15.44
CA PRO A 352 -9.30 4.31 -14.90
C PRO A 352 -10.70 4.81 -15.26
N THR A 353 -11.58 3.87 -15.62
CA THR A 353 -12.99 4.19 -15.88
C THR A 353 -13.74 4.54 -14.59
N ALA A 354 -13.30 4.01 -13.44
CA ALA A 354 -13.73 4.50 -12.13
C ALA A 354 -12.69 4.21 -11.04
N VAL A 355 -12.23 5.26 -10.35
CA VAL A 355 -11.48 5.11 -9.10
C VAL A 355 -12.45 5.30 -7.95
N GLN A 356 -12.99 4.21 -7.41
CA GLN A 356 -13.67 4.25 -6.12
C GLN A 356 -12.63 4.11 -5.01
N VAL A 357 -11.93 5.19 -4.70
CA VAL A 357 -11.40 5.26 -3.34
C VAL A 357 -12.64 5.43 -2.45
N LEU A 358 -13.06 4.36 -1.76
CA LEU A 358 -14.13 4.45 -0.77
C LEU A 358 -13.75 5.53 0.23
N PHE A 359 -14.35 6.71 0.06
CA PHE A 359 -14.36 7.79 1.03
C PHE A 359 -15.75 7.91 1.61
#